data_AF-A0A976GQQ1-F1
#
_entry.id   AF-A0A976GQQ1-F1
#
_cell.length_a   1.000
_cell.length_b   1.000
_cell.length_c   1.000
_cell.angle_alpha   90.00
_cell.angle_beta   90.00
_cell.angle_gamma   90.00
#
_symmetry.space_group_name_H-M   'P 1'
#
loop_
_entity.id
_entity.type
_entity.pdbx_description
1 polymer ?
#
loop_
_entity_poly.entity_id
_entity_poly.type
_entity_poly.pdbx_seq_one_letter_code
_entity_poly.pdbx_strand_id
1 'polypeptide(L)'
;MNILTLVADAQRHPLDHGLMESISALTGATQCVWLAQQRACDFVEVTPPEAWLPQLSALIAHLPIDWCIQNAEDRKKKLLVSDMDSTMIGQECIDEIADMIGIKEHVAAITERAMQGELDFATSLRSRVALLHGLPINRLEDVWYERITPNLGAKELIATMHHHGATTMLVSGGFTFFTQKVSDLLGFTHHHANVLLHHDGALTGEVTEPILDHLTKRSLLLEAQERLNLTTSQVLAVGDGANDAAMIEVAGLGVAYYAKPFLQQHANACIKHTDLRTLLYWQGYDDDAITSY
;
A
#
# COMPACT_ATOMS: atom_id res chain seq x y z
N MET A 1 -13.82 -13.48 -16.80
CA MET A 1 -15.03 -12.66 -16.61
C MET A 1 -14.62 -11.40 -15.90
N ASN A 2 -14.93 -10.22 -16.42
CA ASN A 2 -14.51 -8.96 -15.77
C ASN A 2 -15.54 -8.51 -14.75
N ILE A 3 -15.04 -7.97 -13.63
CA ILE A 3 -15.83 -7.35 -12.56
C ILE A 3 -15.27 -5.94 -12.37
N LEU A 4 -16.15 -4.94 -12.39
CA LEU A 4 -15.85 -3.59 -11.95
C LEU A 4 -16.29 -3.47 -10.49
N THR A 5 -15.39 -3.07 -9.60
CA THR A 5 -15.73 -2.82 -8.19
C THR A 5 -15.58 -1.35 -7.89
N LEU A 6 -16.61 -0.74 -7.35
CA LEU A 6 -16.58 0.63 -6.82
C LEU A 6 -16.52 0.59 -5.30
N VAL A 7 -15.73 1.48 -4.72
CA VAL A 7 -15.68 1.71 -3.27
C VAL A 7 -15.73 3.22 -3.01
N ALA A 8 -16.72 3.67 -2.27
CA ALA A 8 -16.91 5.08 -1.92
C ALA A 8 -16.50 5.38 -0.49
N ASP A 9 -16.08 6.62 -0.26
CA ASP A 9 -16.13 7.20 1.08
C ASP A 9 -17.60 7.43 1.45
N ALA A 10 -18.21 6.43 2.07
CA ALA A 10 -19.63 6.45 2.41
C ALA A 10 -20.03 7.57 3.39
N GLN A 11 -19.08 8.19 4.11
CA GLN A 11 -19.38 9.34 4.97
C GLN A 11 -19.53 10.63 4.16
N ARG A 12 -18.74 10.79 3.09
CA ARG A 12 -18.78 11.97 2.22
C ARG A 12 -19.76 11.83 1.07
N HIS A 13 -19.83 10.66 0.45
CA HIS A 13 -20.72 10.37 -0.67
C HIS A 13 -21.10 8.88 -0.69
N PRO A 14 -22.19 8.48 -0.01
CA PRO A 14 -22.69 7.10 -0.13
C PRO A 14 -23.01 6.77 -1.59
N LEU A 15 -22.76 5.53 -1.99
CA LEU A 15 -23.24 4.98 -3.25
C LEU A 15 -24.77 4.89 -3.18
N ASP A 16 -25.46 5.53 -4.12
CA ASP A 16 -26.92 5.49 -4.23
C ASP A 16 -27.39 4.62 -5.40
N HIS A 17 -28.66 4.25 -5.38
CA HIS A 17 -29.26 3.36 -6.39
C HIS A 17 -29.23 3.95 -7.80
N GLY A 18 -29.39 5.27 -7.95
CA GLY A 18 -29.44 5.91 -9.27
C GLY A 18 -28.07 5.90 -9.95
N LEU A 19 -27.00 6.11 -9.17
CA LEU A 19 -25.63 5.95 -9.67
C LEU A 19 -25.35 4.50 -10.06
N MET A 20 -25.77 3.53 -9.24
CA MET A 20 -25.58 2.11 -9.56
C MET A 20 -26.32 1.72 -10.85
N GLU A 21 -27.57 2.12 -11.03
CA GLU A 21 -28.31 1.88 -12.28
C GLU A 21 -27.61 2.49 -13.50
N SER A 22 -27.11 3.72 -13.36
CA SER A 22 -26.37 4.41 -14.43
C SER A 22 -25.11 3.67 -14.82
N ILE A 23 -24.37 3.13 -13.85
CA ILE A 23 -23.14 2.37 -14.10
C ILE A 23 -23.45 0.98 -14.65
N SER A 24 -24.49 0.30 -14.17
CA SER A 24 -24.95 -0.97 -14.75
C SER A 24 -25.31 -0.81 -16.22
N ALA A 25 -26.08 0.23 -16.56
CA ALA A 25 -26.45 0.53 -17.93
C ALA A 25 -25.24 0.90 -18.81
N LEU A 26 -24.30 1.67 -18.27
CA LEU A 26 -23.08 2.09 -18.99
C LEU A 26 -22.13 0.91 -19.28
N THR A 27 -21.94 0.02 -18.31
CA THR A 27 -20.96 -1.08 -18.37
C THR A 27 -21.53 -2.35 -19.02
N GLY A 28 -22.86 -2.45 -19.11
CA GLY A 28 -23.55 -3.66 -19.53
C GLY A 28 -23.49 -4.80 -18.52
N ALA A 29 -23.22 -4.49 -17.24
CA ALA A 29 -23.18 -5.48 -16.17
C ALA A 29 -24.50 -6.26 -16.07
N THR A 30 -24.40 -7.57 -15.88
CA THR A 30 -25.58 -8.43 -15.72
C THR A 30 -26.13 -8.38 -14.29
N GLN A 31 -25.31 -7.98 -13.32
CA GLN A 31 -25.67 -7.84 -11.90
C GLN A 31 -24.90 -6.68 -11.23
N CYS A 32 -25.54 -5.97 -10.27
CA CYS A 32 -24.84 -5.19 -9.23
C CYS A 32 -24.99 -5.92 -7.91
N VAL A 33 -23.88 -6.26 -7.26
CA VAL A 33 -23.84 -6.97 -5.97
C VAL A 33 -23.21 -6.06 -4.92
N TRP A 34 -23.99 -5.69 -3.92
CA TRP A 34 -23.49 -4.91 -2.79
C TRP A 34 -22.59 -5.75 -1.90
N LEU A 35 -21.31 -5.38 -1.79
CA LEU A 35 -20.36 -5.96 -0.84
C LEU A 35 -20.45 -5.27 0.53
N ALA A 36 -20.75 -3.98 0.51
CA ALA A 36 -21.05 -3.19 1.71
C ALA A 36 -22.07 -2.12 1.32
N GLN A 37 -23.20 -2.07 2.03
CA GLN A 37 -24.30 -1.15 1.68
C GLN A 37 -23.80 0.29 1.65
N GLN A 38 -24.13 1.02 0.57
CA GLN A 38 -23.72 2.41 0.33
C GLN A 38 -22.21 2.65 0.24
N ARG A 39 -21.37 1.62 0.35
CA ARG A 39 -19.90 1.73 0.37
C ARG A 39 -19.26 1.02 -0.81
N ALA A 40 -19.64 -0.23 -1.10
CA ALA A 40 -19.01 -1.02 -2.16
C ALA A 40 -20.04 -1.84 -2.95
N CYS A 41 -20.01 -1.72 -4.30
CA CYS A 41 -20.77 -2.60 -5.22
C CYS A 41 -19.82 -3.19 -6.27
N ASP A 42 -20.04 -4.46 -6.57
CA ASP A 42 -19.53 -5.15 -7.73
C ASP A 42 -20.50 -5.06 -8.89
N PHE A 43 -19.99 -4.78 -10.07
CA PHE A 43 -20.69 -4.88 -11.35
C PHE A 43 -20.13 -6.09 -12.09
N VAL A 44 -20.94 -7.13 -12.23
CA VAL A 44 -20.52 -8.46 -12.69
C VAL A 44 -20.76 -8.62 -14.20
N GLU A 45 -19.86 -9.34 -14.87
CA GLU A 45 -19.91 -9.59 -16.32
C GLU A 45 -19.96 -8.30 -17.16
N VAL A 46 -19.18 -7.30 -16.77
CA VAL A 46 -19.08 -6.05 -17.55
C VAL A 46 -18.52 -6.32 -18.95
N THR A 47 -19.00 -5.57 -19.92
CA THR A 47 -18.47 -5.57 -21.29
C THR A 47 -17.03 -5.03 -21.33
N PRO A 48 -16.26 -5.23 -22.41
CA PRO A 48 -14.88 -4.77 -22.50
C PRO A 48 -14.73 -3.27 -22.14
N PRO A 49 -13.81 -2.93 -21.22
CA PRO A 49 -13.77 -1.62 -20.58
C PRO A 49 -13.42 -0.47 -21.53
N GLU A 50 -12.75 -0.74 -22.65
CA GLU A 50 -12.36 0.28 -23.63
C GLU A 50 -13.57 1.07 -24.16
N ALA A 51 -14.76 0.46 -24.16
CA ALA A 51 -15.99 1.08 -24.65
C ALA A 51 -16.62 2.11 -23.69
N TRP A 52 -16.40 1.97 -22.38
CA TRP A 52 -17.12 2.74 -21.36
C TRP A 52 -16.23 3.39 -20.31
N LEU A 53 -14.94 3.02 -20.22
CA LEU A 53 -14.03 3.52 -19.21
C LEU A 53 -13.85 5.05 -19.22
N PRO A 54 -13.75 5.73 -20.38
CA PRO A 54 -13.72 7.20 -20.40
C PRO A 54 -14.98 7.84 -19.81
N GLN A 55 -16.15 7.28 -20.09
CA GLN A 55 -17.44 7.76 -19.60
C GLN A 55 -17.60 7.48 -18.11
N LEU A 56 -17.18 6.30 -17.63
CA LEU A 56 -17.17 5.99 -16.19
C LEU A 56 -16.26 6.98 -15.46
N SER A 57 -15.04 7.17 -15.97
CA SER A 57 -14.05 8.08 -15.39
C SER A 57 -14.61 9.50 -15.29
N ALA A 58 -15.29 9.98 -16.33
CA ALA A 58 -15.95 11.29 -16.30
C ALA A 58 -17.14 11.35 -15.34
N LEU A 59 -17.96 10.29 -15.27
CA LEU A 59 -19.14 10.20 -14.41
C LEU A 59 -18.76 10.30 -12.91
N ILE A 60 -17.66 9.68 -12.52
CA ILE A 60 -17.23 9.60 -11.11
C ILE A 60 -16.05 10.53 -10.77
N ALA A 61 -15.53 11.31 -11.73
CA ALA A 61 -14.33 12.14 -11.56
C ALA A 61 -14.36 13.09 -10.35
N HIS A 62 -15.55 13.55 -9.96
CA HIS A 62 -15.76 14.51 -8.87
C HIS A 62 -16.28 13.85 -7.59
N LEU A 63 -16.48 12.53 -7.60
CA LEU A 63 -17.01 11.77 -6.49
C LEU A 63 -15.86 11.12 -5.72
N PRO A 64 -15.94 11.00 -4.39
CA PRO A 64 -14.93 10.31 -3.59
C PRO A 64 -15.09 8.78 -3.71
N ILE A 65 -14.92 8.28 -4.93
CA ILE A 65 -15.12 6.88 -5.33
C ILE A 65 -13.83 6.37 -5.96
N ASP A 66 -13.29 5.31 -5.38
CA ASP A 66 -12.19 4.53 -5.93
C ASP A 66 -12.76 3.30 -6.66
N TRP A 67 -12.07 2.84 -7.70
CA TRP A 67 -12.55 1.70 -8.48
C TRP A 67 -11.40 0.86 -9.03
N CYS A 68 -11.69 -0.41 -9.30
CA CYS A 68 -10.80 -1.28 -10.06
C CYS A 68 -11.60 -2.19 -10.99
N ILE A 69 -10.94 -2.72 -12.02
CA ILE A 69 -11.48 -3.76 -12.89
C ILE A 69 -10.58 -4.97 -12.78
N GLN A 70 -11.16 -6.13 -12.50
CA GLN A 70 -10.41 -7.37 -12.32
C GLN A 70 -11.11 -8.53 -13.03
N ASN A 71 -10.33 -9.57 -13.35
CA ASN A 71 -10.91 -10.86 -13.66
C ASN A 71 -11.46 -11.49 -12.37
N ALA A 72 -12.61 -12.15 -12.46
CA ALA A 72 -13.20 -12.92 -11.37
C ALA A 72 -12.30 -14.10 -10.93
N GLU A 73 -11.55 -14.68 -11.87
CA GLU A 73 -10.56 -15.73 -11.58
C GLU A 73 -9.37 -15.14 -10.81
N ASP A 74 -8.94 -15.84 -9.75
CA ASP A 74 -7.86 -15.39 -8.84
C ASP A 74 -8.07 -13.98 -8.24
N ARG A 75 -9.32 -13.51 -8.15
CA ARG A 75 -9.64 -12.20 -7.57
C ARG A 75 -9.22 -12.10 -6.09
N LYS A 76 -9.45 -13.16 -5.31
CA LYS A 76 -8.94 -13.29 -3.94
C LYS A 76 -7.45 -13.63 -3.97
N LYS A 77 -6.61 -12.67 -3.58
CA LYS A 77 -5.15 -12.76 -3.69
C LYS A 77 -4.60 -13.61 -2.55
N LYS A 78 -3.55 -14.36 -2.84
CA LYS A 78 -2.89 -15.30 -1.90
C LYS A 78 -1.57 -14.75 -1.35
N LEU A 79 -1.05 -13.68 -1.94
CA LEU A 79 0.11 -12.95 -1.47
C LEU A 79 -0.19 -11.46 -1.49
N LEU A 80 0.05 -10.77 -0.37
CA LEU A 80 0.12 -9.32 -0.29
C LEU A 80 1.56 -8.91 -0.01
N VAL A 81 2.09 -7.98 -0.80
CA VAL A 81 3.35 -7.27 -0.52
C VAL A 81 3.05 -5.79 -0.40
N SER A 82 3.41 -5.16 0.72
CA SER A 82 3.07 -3.77 0.99
C SER A 82 4.31 -2.95 1.35
N ASP A 83 4.34 -1.69 0.93
CA ASP A 83 5.17 -0.70 1.62
C ASP A 83 4.66 -0.45 3.05
N MET A 84 5.51 0.10 3.90
CA MET A 84 5.20 0.50 5.27
C MET A 84 4.84 1.98 5.34
N ASP A 85 5.84 2.84 5.13
CA ASP A 85 5.72 4.30 5.25
C ASP A 85 4.70 4.81 4.23
N SER A 86 3.91 5.81 4.64
CA SER A 86 2.85 6.42 3.82
C SER A 86 1.79 5.43 3.23
N THR A 87 1.83 4.15 3.62
CA THR A 87 0.97 3.08 3.09
C THR A 87 0.28 2.30 4.20
N MET A 88 0.99 1.51 5.00
CA MET A 88 0.42 0.79 6.15
C MET A 88 0.37 1.67 7.41
N ILE A 89 1.26 2.66 7.48
CA ILE A 89 1.23 3.75 8.47
C ILE A 89 1.14 5.09 7.72
N GLY A 90 0.64 6.12 8.40
CA GLY A 90 0.48 7.44 7.78
C GLY A 90 1.76 8.31 7.76
N GLN A 91 2.83 7.85 8.41
CA GLN A 91 4.05 8.62 8.65
C GLN A 91 5.21 8.10 7.79
N GLU A 92 6.24 8.94 7.68
CA GLU A 92 7.57 8.59 7.17
C GLU A 92 8.53 8.44 8.36
N CYS A 93 8.90 7.21 8.73
CA CYS A 93 9.62 6.96 9.99
C CYS A 93 10.91 7.78 10.14
N ILE A 94 11.69 7.95 9.07
CA ILE A 94 12.95 8.71 9.12
C ILE A 94 12.72 10.21 9.34
N ASP A 95 11.63 10.76 8.79
CA ASP A 95 11.29 12.16 8.95
C ASP A 95 10.77 12.44 10.37
N GLU A 96 10.04 11.49 10.97
CA GLU A 96 9.60 11.58 12.37
C GLU A 96 10.79 11.51 13.35
N ILE A 97 11.78 10.66 13.09
CA ILE A 97 13.03 10.64 13.88
C ILE A 97 13.74 12.00 13.76
N ALA A 98 13.85 12.52 12.54
CA ALA A 98 14.53 13.77 12.25
C ALA A 98 13.86 14.99 12.90
N ASP A 99 12.52 15.03 12.87
CA ASP A 99 11.71 16.04 13.54
C ASP A 99 11.92 16.02 15.06
N MET A 100 11.89 14.82 15.66
CA MET A 100 12.05 14.64 17.10
C MET A 100 13.39 15.16 17.64
N ILE A 101 14.46 15.11 16.83
CA ILE A 101 15.80 15.55 17.23
C ILE A 101 16.20 16.91 16.63
N GLY A 102 15.26 17.59 15.97
CA GLY A 102 15.45 18.96 15.47
C GLY A 102 16.33 19.07 14.22
N ILE A 103 16.48 17.99 13.44
CA ILE A 103 17.30 17.97 12.21
C ILE A 103 16.48 17.85 10.92
N LYS A 104 15.16 18.02 11.00
CA LYS A 104 14.22 17.85 9.87
C LYS A 104 14.65 18.59 8.60
N GLU A 105 15.12 19.83 8.74
CA GLU A 105 15.58 20.64 7.60
C GLU A 105 16.78 20.01 6.88
N HIS A 106 17.70 19.38 7.61
CA HIS A 106 18.88 18.72 7.04
C HIS A 106 18.49 17.45 6.29
N VAL A 107 17.57 16.65 6.85
CA VAL A 107 17.05 15.44 6.21
C VAL A 107 16.26 15.81 4.95
N ALA A 108 15.40 16.83 5.02
CA ALA A 108 14.62 17.32 3.88
C ALA A 108 15.52 17.77 2.72
N ALA A 109 16.61 18.49 3.01
CA ALA A 109 17.58 18.92 1.99
C ALA A 109 18.24 17.74 1.27
N ILE A 110 18.53 16.63 1.97
CA ILE A 110 19.07 15.42 1.34
C ILE A 110 18.00 14.73 0.48
N THR A 111 16.77 14.63 1.00
CA THR A 111 15.63 14.04 0.28
C THR A 111 15.33 14.80 -1.01
N GLU A 112 15.35 16.13 -0.98
CA GLU A 112 15.12 16.97 -2.15
C GLU A 112 16.16 16.71 -3.25
N ARG A 113 17.45 16.65 -2.88
CA ARG A 113 18.53 16.33 -3.81
C ARG A 113 18.39 14.94 -4.43
N ALA A 114 17.95 13.95 -3.65
CA ALA A 114 17.64 12.62 -4.16
C ALA A 114 16.48 12.63 -5.16
N MET A 115 15.41 13.39 -4.87
CA MET A 115 14.27 13.55 -5.78
C MET A 115 14.64 14.29 -7.07
N GLN A 116 15.63 15.19 -7.03
CA GLN A 116 16.21 15.85 -8.21
C GLN A 116 17.16 14.94 -9.01
N GLY A 117 17.41 13.71 -8.54
CA GLY A 117 18.32 12.76 -9.17
C GLY A 117 19.81 13.05 -8.93
N GLU A 118 20.15 13.98 -8.03
CA GLU A 118 21.54 14.27 -7.67
C GLU A 118 22.18 13.16 -6.83
N LEU A 119 21.37 12.42 -6.07
CA LEU A 119 21.79 11.33 -5.21
C LEU A 119 20.98 10.07 -5.54
N ASP A 120 21.66 8.94 -5.69
CA ASP A 120 20.97 7.65 -5.71
C ASP A 120 20.35 7.33 -4.34
N PHE A 121 19.39 6.40 -4.32
CA PHE A 121 18.66 6.05 -3.10
C PHE A 121 19.57 5.61 -1.95
N ALA A 122 20.56 4.75 -2.24
CA ALA A 122 21.46 4.22 -1.23
C ALA A 122 22.34 5.33 -0.63
N THR A 123 22.87 6.22 -1.47
CA THR A 123 23.65 7.39 -1.06
C THR A 123 22.81 8.38 -0.25
N SER A 124 21.57 8.64 -0.68
CA SER A 124 20.61 9.46 0.08
C SER A 124 20.28 8.85 1.45
N LEU A 125 20.02 7.55 1.51
CA LEU A 125 19.75 6.87 2.78
C LEU A 125 20.96 6.91 3.72
N ARG A 126 22.17 6.57 3.25
CA ARG A 126 23.39 6.65 4.08
C ARG A 126 23.60 8.06 4.62
N SER A 127 23.38 9.08 3.79
CA SER A 127 23.55 10.49 4.20
C SER A 127 22.55 10.90 5.28
N ARG A 128 21.28 10.47 5.17
CA ARG A 128 20.26 10.75 6.20
C ARG A 128 20.52 9.96 7.48
N VAL A 129 20.91 8.69 7.38
CA VAL A 129 21.23 7.83 8.53
C VAL A 129 22.47 8.33 9.28
N ALA A 130 23.48 8.86 8.59
CA ALA A 130 24.66 9.45 9.21
C ALA A 130 24.33 10.60 10.17
N LEU A 131 23.27 11.38 9.90
CA LEU A 131 22.80 12.44 10.79
C LEU A 131 22.22 11.92 12.12
N LEU A 132 21.93 10.62 12.20
CA LEU A 132 21.39 9.95 13.38
C LEU A 132 22.50 9.39 14.30
N HIS A 133 23.77 9.59 13.97
CA HIS A 133 24.90 9.11 14.78
C HIS A 133 24.80 9.58 16.24
N GLY A 134 24.95 8.65 17.17
CA GLY A 134 24.90 8.89 18.61
C GLY A 134 23.49 9.00 19.19
N LEU A 135 22.44 8.87 18.36
CA LEU A 135 21.07 8.86 18.85
C LEU A 135 20.82 7.62 19.71
N PRO A 136 20.38 7.76 20.98
CA PRO A 136 20.02 6.60 21.80
C PRO A 136 18.85 5.81 21.19
N ILE A 137 18.91 4.48 21.22
CA ILE A 137 17.89 3.60 20.61
C ILE A 137 16.50 3.83 21.22
N ASN A 138 16.42 4.19 22.50
CA ASN A 138 15.13 4.50 23.15
C ASN A 138 14.40 5.69 22.51
N ARG A 139 15.09 6.58 21.79
CA ARG A 139 14.44 7.65 21.01
C ARG A 139 13.62 7.10 19.84
N LEU A 140 13.97 5.93 19.32
CA LEU A 140 13.15 5.24 18.31
C LEU A 140 11.86 4.70 18.93
N GLU A 141 11.90 4.27 20.20
CA GLU A 141 10.69 3.88 20.95
C GLU A 141 9.77 5.09 21.14
N ASP A 142 10.32 6.26 21.49
CA ASP A 142 9.54 7.49 21.60
C ASP A 142 8.81 7.79 20.27
N VAL A 143 9.49 7.69 19.12
CA VAL A 143 8.87 7.89 17.79
C VAL A 143 7.74 6.88 17.58
N TRP A 144 7.99 5.61 17.88
CA TRP A 144 6.99 4.55 17.75
C TRP A 144 5.72 4.85 18.56
N TYR A 145 5.86 5.19 19.84
CA TYR A 145 4.70 5.41 20.72
C TYR A 145 3.99 6.74 20.50
N GLU A 146 4.72 7.80 20.13
CA GLU A 146 4.16 9.15 20.03
C GLU A 146 3.67 9.52 18.63
N ARG A 147 4.23 8.91 17.57
CA ARG A 147 4.01 9.37 16.19
C ARG A 147 3.37 8.32 15.28
N ILE A 148 3.71 7.05 15.45
CA ILE A 148 3.33 6.03 14.48
C ILE A 148 1.89 5.56 14.68
N THR A 149 1.07 5.71 13.64
CA THR A 149 -0.33 5.27 13.63
C THR A 149 -0.62 4.49 12.33
N PRO A 150 -1.18 3.27 12.43
CA PRO A 150 -1.62 2.53 11.25
C PRO A 150 -2.70 3.27 10.48
N ASN A 151 -2.67 3.15 9.15
CA ASN A 151 -3.75 3.62 8.31
C ASN A 151 -5.02 2.79 8.53
N LEU A 152 -6.18 3.43 8.36
CA LEU A 152 -7.48 2.78 8.53
C LEU A 152 -7.59 1.57 7.59
N GLY A 153 -8.13 0.46 8.11
CA GLY A 153 -8.26 -0.77 7.35
C GLY A 153 -7.01 -1.64 7.27
N ALA A 154 -5.84 -1.17 7.73
CA ALA A 154 -4.61 -1.95 7.67
C ALA A 154 -4.74 -3.26 8.44
N LYS A 155 -5.27 -3.21 9.67
CA LYS A 155 -5.42 -4.39 10.52
C LYS A 155 -6.45 -5.35 9.92
N GLU A 156 -7.58 -4.84 9.47
CA GLU A 156 -8.65 -5.63 8.84
C GLU A 156 -8.16 -6.31 7.57
N LEU A 157 -7.38 -5.62 6.75
CA LEU A 157 -6.77 -6.16 5.54
C LEU A 157 -5.90 -7.38 5.86
N ILE A 158 -4.97 -7.26 6.81
CA ILE A 158 -4.06 -8.35 7.16
C ILE A 158 -4.82 -9.50 7.80
N ALA A 159 -5.66 -9.24 8.81
CA ALA A 159 -6.43 -10.27 9.50
C ALA A 159 -7.35 -11.04 8.54
N THR A 160 -8.06 -10.35 7.66
CA THR A 160 -8.95 -10.98 6.68
C THR A 160 -8.17 -11.82 5.67
N MET A 161 -7.07 -11.31 5.13
CA MET A 161 -6.25 -12.06 4.20
C MET A 161 -5.66 -13.32 4.85
N HIS A 162 -5.21 -13.24 6.10
CA HIS A 162 -4.73 -14.40 6.87
C HIS A 162 -5.83 -15.41 7.15
N HIS A 163 -7.03 -14.95 7.53
CA HIS A 163 -8.19 -15.82 7.75
C HIS A 163 -8.49 -16.67 6.51
N HIS A 164 -8.24 -16.12 5.32
CA HIS A 164 -8.40 -16.79 4.03
C HIS A 164 -7.12 -17.46 3.49
N GLY A 165 -6.09 -17.61 4.32
CA GLY A 165 -4.89 -18.39 4.02
C GLY A 165 -3.85 -17.68 3.13
N ALA A 166 -3.93 -16.36 2.98
CA ALA A 166 -2.93 -15.60 2.25
C ALA A 166 -1.68 -15.32 3.10
N THR A 167 -0.53 -15.22 2.44
CA THR A 167 0.72 -14.73 3.04
C THR A 167 0.77 -13.21 2.90
N THR A 168 1.25 -12.51 3.93
CA THR A 168 1.44 -11.05 3.87
C THR A 168 2.88 -10.67 4.18
N MET A 169 3.43 -9.74 3.40
CA MET A 169 4.81 -9.26 3.51
C MET A 169 4.84 -7.74 3.58
N LEU A 170 5.55 -7.21 4.58
CA LEU A 170 5.84 -5.78 4.70
C LEU A 170 7.26 -5.50 4.20
N VAL A 171 7.42 -4.73 3.13
CA VAL A 171 8.73 -4.49 2.50
C VAL A 171 8.96 -2.99 2.36
N SER A 172 9.87 -2.45 3.17
CA SER A 172 10.09 -1.01 3.30
C SER A 172 11.54 -0.62 3.10
N GLY A 173 11.76 0.56 2.52
CA GLY A 173 13.08 1.21 2.50
C GLY A 173 13.47 1.86 3.84
N GLY A 174 12.55 1.87 4.81
CA GLY A 174 12.76 2.30 6.20
C GLY A 174 13.55 1.27 7.00
N PHE A 175 13.25 1.14 8.30
CA PHE A 175 14.12 0.42 9.23
C PHE A 175 13.46 -0.79 9.91
N THR A 176 14.24 -1.84 10.17
CA THR A 176 13.76 -3.09 10.80
C THR A 176 13.13 -2.87 12.18
N PHE A 177 13.61 -1.87 12.93
CA PHE A 177 13.00 -1.47 14.20
C PHE A 177 11.49 -1.17 14.05
N PHE A 178 11.12 -0.40 13.01
CA PHE A 178 9.72 -0.03 12.77
C PHE A 178 8.96 -1.14 12.04
N THR A 179 9.54 -1.77 11.02
CA THR A 179 8.82 -2.83 10.30
C THR A 179 8.51 -4.03 11.19
N GLN A 180 9.38 -4.39 12.14
CA GLN A 180 9.06 -5.43 13.13
C GLN A 180 7.84 -5.04 13.97
N LYS A 181 7.82 -3.83 14.54
CA LYS A 181 6.71 -3.38 15.40
C LYS A 181 5.40 -3.23 14.62
N VAL A 182 5.45 -2.70 13.41
CA VAL A 182 4.28 -2.63 12.51
C VAL A 182 3.81 -4.04 12.13
N SER A 183 4.76 -4.94 11.82
CA SER A 183 4.47 -6.34 11.54
C SER A 183 3.78 -7.03 12.71
N ASP A 184 4.26 -6.84 13.93
CA ASP A 184 3.67 -7.42 15.14
C ASP A 184 2.28 -6.82 15.45
N LEU A 185 2.12 -5.50 15.25
CA LEU A 185 0.87 -4.79 15.49
C LEU A 185 -0.23 -5.20 14.51
N LEU A 186 0.10 -5.34 13.23
CA LEU A 186 -0.85 -5.65 12.16
C LEU A 186 -0.96 -7.14 11.86
N GLY A 187 0.01 -7.94 12.30
CA GLY A 187 0.07 -9.38 12.09
C GLY A 187 0.65 -9.77 10.73
N PHE A 188 1.69 -9.12 10.21
CA PHE A 188 2.32 -9.57 8.96
C PHE A 188 3.05 -10.91 9.11
N THR A 189 3.06 -11.73 8.05
CA THR A 189 3.79 -13.01 8.04
C THR A 189 5.31 -12.82 7.96
N HIS A 190 5.74 -11.83 7.16
CA HIS A 190 7.14 -11.49 6.98
C HIS A 190 7.32 -9.98 6.90
N HIS A 191 8.50 -9.50 7.29
CA HIS A 191 8.88 -8.09 7.09
C HIS A 191 10.35 -7.99 6.65
N HIS A 192 10.64 -7.00 5.82
CA HIS A 192 11.96 -6.71 5.29
C HIS A 192 12.20 -5.19 5.29
N ALA A 193 13.35 -4.77 5.80
CA ALA A 193 13.77 -3.37 5.84
C ALA A 193 15.28 -3.26 6.02
N ASN A 194 15.78 -2.03 5.96
CA ASN A 194 17.17 -1.72 6.26
C ASN A 194 17.46 -1.82 7.78
N VAL A 195 18.65 -2.27 8.16
CA VAL A 195 19.02 -2.37 9.59
C VAL A 195 19.90 -1.18 9.97
N LEU A 196 19.44 -0.37 10.92
CA LEU A 196 20.26 0.64 11.57
C LEU A 196 21.27 -0.03 12.49
N LEU A 197 22.56 0.24 12.28
CA LEU A 197 23.62 -0.25 13.14
C LEU A 197 23.65 0.55 14.45
N HIS A 198 23.88 -0.16 15.54
CA HIS A 198 23.94 0.42 16.88
C HIS A 198 25.05 -0.22 17.72
N HIS A 199 25.65 0.57 18.60
CA HIS A 199 26.69 0.16 19.54
C HIS A 199 26.46 0.85 20.88
N ASP A 200 26.66 0.14 22.00
CA ASP A 200 26.45 0.66 23.37
C ASP A 200 25.10 1.38 23.59
N GLY A 201 24.04 0.91 22.94
CA GLY A 201 22.68 1.48 23.07
C GLY A 201 22.40 2.74 22.27
N ALA A 202 23.31 3.15 21.36
CA ALA A 202 23.14 4.28 20.47
C ALA A 202 23.39 3.91 19.00
N LEU A 203 22.75 4.62 18.07
CA LEU A 203 22.94 4.44 16.64
C LEU A 203 24.36 4.85 16.22
N THR A 204 24.99 4.06 15.36
CA THR A 204 26.32 4.38 14.81
C THR A 204 26.25 5.34 13.62
N GLY A 205 25.04 5.70 13.16
CA GLY A 205 24.85 6.47 11.94
C GLY A 205 25.16 5.68 10.66
N GLU A 206 25.18 4.35 10.74
CA GLU A 206 25.41 3.44 9.62
C GLU A 206 24.22 2.50 9.41
N VAL A 207 24.11 1.97 8.19
CA VAL A 207 23.08 1.02 7.78
C VAL A 207 23.76 -0.23 7.20
N THR A 208 23.20 -1.41 7.44
CA THR A 208 23.74 -2.66 6.88
C THR A 208 23.67 -2.69 5.37
N GLU A 209 24.67 -3.30 4.73
CA GLU A 209 24.63 -3.65 3.31
C GLU A 209 24.15 -5.09 3.08
N PRO A 210 23.50 -5.39 1.95
CA PRO A 210 23.05 -4.44 0.93
C PRO A 210 21.82 -3.65 1.40
N ILE A 211 21.76 -2.37 1.02
CA ILE A 211 20.57 -1.53 1.26
C ILE A 211 19.40 -2.03 0.42
N LEU A 212 18.26 -2.24 1.08
CA LEU A 212 16.97 -2.55 0.46
C LEU A 212 16.48 -1.33 -0.32
N ASP A 213 16.47 -1.48 -1.63
CA ASP A 213 16.02 -0.48 -2.60
C ASP A 213 14.75 -0.92 -3.35
N HIS A 214 14.32 -0.09 -4.30
CA HIS A 214 13.16 -0.38 -5.16
C HIS A 214 13.26 -1.71 -5.94
N LEU A 215 14.45 -2.11 -6.40
CA LEU A 215 14.66 -3.38 -7.09
C LEU A 215 14.55 -4.55 -6.11
N THR A 216 15.02 -4.36 -4.89
CA THR A 216 14.91 -5.36 -3.82
C THR A 216 13.45 -5.65 -3.48
N LYS A 217 12.58 -4.63 -3.46
CA LYS A 217 11.13 -4.84 -3.27
C LYS A 217 10.53 -5.79 -4.31
N ARG A 218 10.86 -5.56 -5.58
CA ARG A 218 10.45 -6.42 -6.69
C ARG A 218 11.00 -7.84 -6.54
N SER A 219 12.30 -7.98 -6.26
CA SER A 219 12.93 -9.30 -6.10
C SER A 219 12.28 -10.12 -4.98
N LEU A 220 12.05 -9.51 -3.81
CA LEU A 220 11.40 -10.17 -2.67
C LEU A 220 9.97 -10.63 -3.00
N LEU A 221 9.20 -9.83 -3.76
CA LEU A 221 7.88 -10.24 -4.23
C LEU A 221 7.97 -11.47 -5.14
N LEU A 222 8.88 -11.46 -6.12
CA LEU A 222 9.03 -12.56 -7.08
C LEU A 222 9.53 -13.84 -6.39
N GLU A 223 10.47 -13.72 -5.45
CA GLU A 223 10.95 -14.84 -4.63
C GLU A 223 9.83 -15.44 -3.77
N ALA A 224 9.00 -14.59 -3.15
CA ALA A 224 7.86 -15.05 -2.38
C ALA A 224 6.80 -15.73 -3.27
N GLN A 225 6.53 -15.15 -4.44
CA GLN A 225 5.63 -15.74 -5.43
C GLN A 225 6.11 -17.13 -5.85
N GLU A 226 7.39 -17.29 -6.18
CA GLU A 226 7.98 -18.58 -6.57
C GLU A 226 7.92 -19.59 -5.42
N ARG A 227 8.35 -19.18 -4.22
CA ARG A 227 8.37 -20.03 -3.02
C ARG A 227 6.97 -20.54 -2.64
N LEU A 228 5.93 -19.74 -2.86
CA LEU A 228 4.54 -20.10 -2.59
C LEU A 228 3.85 -20.81 -3.77
N ASN A 229 4.55 -21.00 -4.90
CA ASN A 229 4.02 -21.58 -6.13
C ASN A 229 2.75 -20.85 -6.62
N LEU A 230 2.80 -19.52 -6.64
CA LEU A 230 1.69 -18.65 -7.03
C LEU A 230 1.87 -18.11 -8.45
N THR A 231 0.76 -17.91 -9.15
CA THR A 231 0.73 -17.14 -10.39
C THR A 231 0.67 -15.64 -10.10
N THR A 232 1.09 -14.81 -11.06
CA THR A 232 1.05 -13.35 -10.90
C THR A 232 -0.35 -12.84 -10.58
N SER A 233 -1.40 -13.44 -11.18
CA SER A 233 -2.81 -13.12 -10.91
C SER A 233 -3.19 -13.22 -9.43
N GLN A 234 -2.47 -14.02 -8.64
CA GLN A 234 -2.71 -14.27 -7.21
C GLN A 234 -1.95 -13.32 -6.28
N VAL A 235 -1.22 -12.34 -6.81
CA VAL A 235 -0.38 -11.40 -6.05
C VAL A 235 -1.00 -9.99 -6.02
N LEU A 236 -1.07 -9.41 -4.82
CA LEU A 236 -1.41 -8.02 -4.53
C LEU A 236 -0.15 -7.27 -4.11
N ALA A 237 0.09 -6.10 -4.70
CA ALA A 237 1.11 -5.16 -4.24
C ALA A 237 0.49 -3.79 -3.96
N VAL A 238 0.89 -3.12 -2.88
CA VAL A 238 0.44 -1.75 -2.56
C VAL A 238 1.59 -0.88 -2.07
N GLY A 239 1.59 0.38 -2.49
CA GLY A 239 2.56 1.41 -2.13
C GLY A 239 2.10 2.80 -2.56
N ASP A 240 2.85 3.85 -2.21
CA ASP A 240 2.50 5.24 -2.49
C ASP A 240 3.56 5.96 -3.37
N GLY A 241 4.79 5.44 -3.41
CA GLY A 241 5.94 6.12 -3.96
C GLY A 241 6.52 5.53 -5.24
N ALA A 242 7.41 6.28 -5.89
CA ALA A 242 8.12 5.81 -7.08
C ALA A 242 9.03 4.60 -6.81
N ASN A 243 9.49 4.45 -5.56
CA ASN A 243 10.23 3.30 -5.05
C ASN A 243 9.43 1.98 -5.08
N ASP A 244 8.11 2.03 -5.22
CA ASP A 244 7.24 0.85 -5.26
C ASP A 244 6.89 0.42 -6.69
N ALA A 245 7.17 1.26 -7.70
CA ALA A 245 6.73 1.02 -9.08
C ALA A 245 7.16 -0.36 -9.58
N ALA A 246 8.42 -0.74 -9.39
CA ALA A 246 8.94 -2.03 -9.83
C ALA A 246 8.26 -3.24 -9.17
N MET A 247 7.77 -3.09 -7.93
CA MET A 247 7.01 -4.12 -7.20
C MET A 247 5.54 -4.15 -7.66
N ILE A 248 4.95 -2.98 -7.85
CA ILE A 248 3.55 -2.81 -8.27
C ILE A 248 3.33 -3.33 -9.70
N GLU A 249 4.25 -3.04 -10.62
CA GLU A 249 4.14 -3.46 -12.03
C GLU A 249 4.15 -4.97 -12.24
N VAL A 250 4.78 -5.73 -11.33
CA VAL A 250 4.88 -7.20 -11.45
C VAL A 250 3.75 -7.94 -10.75
N ALA A 251 2.92 -7.26 -9.97
CA ALA A 251 1.78 -7.87 -9.27
C ALA A 251 0.56 -8.02 -10.20
N GLY A 252 -0.29 -9.02 -9.93
CA GLY A 252 -1.55 -9.18 -10.66
C GLY A 252 -2.58 -8.12 -10.30
N LEU A 253 -2.49 -7.56 -9.09
CA LEU A 253 -3.16 -6.34 -8.68
C LEU A 253 -2.14 -5.44 -7.97
N GLY A 254 -1.53 -4.52 -8.71
CA GLY A 254 -0.70 -3.45 -8.19
C GLY A 254 -1.53 -2.21 -7.91
N VAL A 255 -1.45 -1.68 -6.69
CA VAL A 255 -2.28 -0.57 -6.20
C VAL A 255 -1.43 0.60 -5.73
N ALA A 256 -1.77 1.78 -6.22
CA ALA A 256 -1.26 3.06 -5.74
C ALA A 256 -2.17 3.61 -4.62
N TYR A 257 -1.67 3.71 -3.40
CA TYR A 257 -2.41 4.22 -2.23
C TYR A 257 -2.01 5.66 -1.92
N TYR A 258 -2.94 6.62 -2.04
CA TYR A 258 -2.67 8.07 -1.89
C TYR A 258 -1.39 8.57 -2.58
N ALA A 259 -1.07 7.91 -3.70
CA ALA A 259 0.25 7.96 -4.30
C ALA A 259 0.50 9.25 -5.10
N LYS A 260 1.78 9.52 -5.38
CA LYS A 260 2.19 10.58 -6.32
C LYS A 260 1.78 10.21 -7.76
N PRO A 261 1.61 11.20 -8.67
CA PRO A 261 1.15 10.95 -10.05
C PRO A 261 1.98 9.93 -10.83
N PHE A 262 3.29 9.85 -10.57
CA PHE A 262 4.16 8.85 -11.18
C PHE A 262 3.64 7.43 -10.91
N LEU A 263 3.53 7.02 -9.64
CA LEU A 263 3.09 5.66 -9.33
C LEU A 263 1.66 5.37 -9.79
N GLN A 264 0.77 6.35 -9.77
CA GLN A 264 -0.60 6.20 -10.27
C GLN A 264 -0.65 5.75 -11.74
N GLN A 265 0.34 6.11 -12.56
CA GLN A 265 0.42 5.71 -13.97
C GLN A 265 0.93 4.28 -14.17
N HIS A 266 1.58 3.70 -13.16
CA HIS A 266 2.16 2.35 -13.19
C HIS A 266 1.29 1.31 -12.47
N ALA A 267 0.29 1.73 -11.71
CA ALA A 267 -0.60 0.85 -10.97
C ALA A 267 -1.83 0.41 -11.78
N ASN A 268 -2.37 -0.77 -11.47
CA ASN A 268 -3.64 -1.24 -12.04
C ASN A 268 -4.84 -0.47 -11.50
N ALA A 269 -4.76 -0.04 -10.24
CA ALA A 269 -5.81 0.72 -9.57
C ALA A 269 -5.21 1.73 -8.58
N CYS A 270 -5.98 2.76 -8.25
CA CYS A 270 -5.57 3.81 -7.33
C CYS A 270 -6.61 3.98 -6.22
N ILE A 271 -6.15 4.05 -4.97
CA ILE A 271 -6.96 4.48 -3.82
C ILE A 271 -6.62 5.95 -3.57
N LYS A 272 -7.60 6.83 -3.75
CA LYS A 272 -7.45 8.30 -3.63
C LYS A 272 -8.38 8.90 -2.58
N HIS A 273 -9.44 8.17 -2.21
CA HIS A 273 -10.53 8.72 -1.42
C HIS A 273 -10.88 7.89 -0.19
N THR A 274 -10.63 6.59 -0.25
CA THR A 274 -11.03 5.60 0.75
C THR A 274 -9.84 5.09 1.56
N ASP A 275 -9.97 3.94 2.21
CA ASP A 275 -8.96 3.37 3.11
C ASP A 275 -8.54 1.96 2.66
N LEU A 276 -7.67 1.30 3.42
CA LEU A 276 -7.11 0.00 3.03
C LEU A 276 -8.14 -1.13 2.98
N ARG A 277 -9.36 -0.96 3.52
CA ARG A 277 -10.45 -1.94 3.32
C ARG A 277 -10.88 -2.03 1.86
N THR A 278 -10.62 -0.99 1.06
CA THR A 278 -10.85 -1.00 -0.39
C THR A 278 -10.14 -2.17 -1.06
N LEU A 279 -8.96 -2.56 -0.58
CA LEU A 279 -8.25 -3.74 -1.08
C LEU A 279 -8.99 -5.05 -0.81
N LEU A 280 -9.81 -5.13 0.25
CA LEU A 280 -10.65 -6.29 0.52
C LEU A 280 -11.89 -6.30 -0.38
N TYR A 281 -12.58 -5.17 -0.53
CA TYR A 281 -13.73 -5.07 -1.44
C TYR A 281 -13.34 -5.35 -2.88
N TRP A 282 -12.19 -4.84 -3.33
CA TRP A 282 -11.66 -5.16 -4.66
C TRP A 282 -11.38 -6.65 -4.83
N GLN A 283 -11.07 -7.39 -3.77
CA GLN A 283 -10.94 -8.85 -3.81
C GLN A 283 -12.28 -9.61 -3.72
N GLY A 284 -13.39 -8.89 -3.53
CA GLY A 284 -14.74 -9.45 -3.42
C GLY A 284 -15.09 -9.96 -2.03
N TYR A 285 -14.42 -9.46 -0.99
CA TYR A 285 -14.87 -9.64 0.39
C TYR A 285 -16.01 -8.65 0.67
N ASP A 286 -17.11 -9.14 1.25
CA ASP A 286 -18.20 -8.33 1.78
C ASP A 286 -17.98 -8.02 3.28
N ASP A 287 -18.80 -7.15 3.86
CA ASP A 287 -18.70 -6.77 5.29
C ASP A 287 -18.71 -8.00 6.22
N ASP A 288 -19.44 -9.06 5.87
CA ASP A 288 -19.55 -10.28 6.68
C ASP A 288 -18.27 -11.11 6.68
N ALA A 289 -17.47 -11.05 5.60
CA ALA A 289 -16.19 -11.74 5.48
C ALA A 289 -15.01 -10.98 6.10
N ILE A 290 -15.14 -9.67 6.36
CA ILE A 290 -14.06 -8.83 6.90
C ILE A 290 -13.93 -9.05 8.41
N THR A 291 -12.73 -9.44 8.85
CA THR A 291 -12.37 -9.62 10.27
C THR A 291 -11.27 -8.67 10.70
N SER A 292 -11.15 -8.45 12.02
CA SER A 292 -10.16 -7.56 12.66
C SER A 292 -9.39 -8.22 13.83
N TYR A 293 -9.59 -9.52 14.04
CA TYR A 293 -8.99 -10.32 15.11
C TYR A 293 -8.09 -11.44 14.57
#